data_AF-A0A9X3PG11-F1
#
_entry.id   AF-A0A9X3PG11-F1
#
_cell.length_a   1.000
_cell.length_b   1.000
_cell.length_c   1.000
_cell.angle_alpha   90.00
_cell.angle_beta   90.00
_cell.angle_gamma   90.00
#
_symmetry.space_group_name_H-M   'P 1'
#
loop_
_entity.id
_entity.type
_entity.pdbx_description
1 polymer ?
#
loop_
_entity_poly.entity_id
_entity_poly.type
_entity_poly.pdbx_seq_one_letter_code
_entity_poly.pdbx_strand_id
1 'polypeptide(L)'
;MTPPDPAQRLSAALNRLYAAFAHIPRPTAIEACPHCWTNRDTAALLAPVPLRDMTADMLRRYAAKALTTVGTEADFRYFVPRLLDIACTTGFDHPNLEILLDRLRLAEWTRWGPAGQDAIRDLLQVRRAAALSESQNDVEDMFGQEEARAMIDVIDDFLGPRGTPTDA
;
A
#
# COMPACT_ATOMS: atom_id res chain seq x y z
N MET A 1 6.88 14.38 28.36
CA MET A 1 6.20 13.27 27.67
C MET A 1 7.00 12.97 26.42
N THR A 2 7.75 11.88 26.38
CA THR A 2 8.57 11.51 25.21
C THR A 2 7.61 11.15 24.06
N PRO A 3 7.84 11.62 22.83
CA PRO A 3 7.03 11.21 21.70
C PRO A 3 7.05 9.68 21.54
N PRO A 4 5.93 9.06 21.12
CA PRO A 4 5.87 7.61 20.93
C PRO A 4 6.89 7.15 19.88
N ASP A 5 7.44 5.96 20.12
CA ASP A 5 8.36 5.25 19.23
C ASP A 5 7.80 5.18 17.79
N PRO A 6 8.62 5.44 16.75
CA PRO A 6 8.24 5.26 15.34
C PRO A 6 7.45 3.98 15.05
N ALA A 7 7.85 2.83 15.62
CA ALA A 7 7.14 1.57 15.40
C ALA A 7 5.71 1.59 15.95
N GLN A 8 5.50 2.22 17.11
CA GLN A 8 4.17 2.40 17.70
C GLN A 8 3.30 3.34 16.85
N ARG A 9 3.89 4.41 16.31
CA ARG A 9 3.19 5.33 15.42
C ARG A 9 2.75 4.64 14.14
N LEU A 10 3.63 3.83 13.54
CA LEU A 10 3.31 3.05 12.33
C LEU A 10 2.19 2.05 12.60
N SER A 11 2.27 1.29 13.69
CA SER A 11 1.22 0.35 14.11
C SER A 11 -0.14 1.04 14.31
N ALA A 12 -0.15 2.22 14.95
CA ALA A 12 -1.36 3.01 15.14
C ALA A 12 -1.96 3.50 13.80
N ALA A 13 -1.13 3.98 12.87
CA ALA A 13 -1.57 4.40 11.55
C ALA A 13 -2.14 3.23 10.72
N LEU A 14 -1.49 2.06 10.77
CA LEU A 14 -2.00 0.83 10.15
C LEU A 14 -3.37 0.44 10.72
N ASN A 15 -3.54 0.50 12.03
CA ASN A 15 -4.84 0.20 12.65
C ASN A 15 -5.95 1.16 12.18
N ARG A 16 -5.64 2.45 12.02
CA ARG A 16 -6.58 3.43 11.43
C ARG A 16 -6.90 3.10 9.98
N LEU A 17 -5.91 2.68 9.18
CA LEU A 17 -6.12 2.25 7.81
C LEU A 17 -7.06 1.04 7.73
N TYR A 18 -6.82 -0.02 8.50
CA TYR A 18 -7.73 -1.16 8.52
C TYR A 18 -9.15 -0.78 8.95
N ALA A 19 -9.30 0.09 9.95
CA ALA A 19 -10.61 0.55 10.41
C ALA A 19 -11.36 1.33 9.31
N ALA A 20 -10.67 2.21 8.57
CA ALA A 20 -11.27 3.01 7.51
C ALA A 20 -11.84 2.16 6.37
N PHE A 21 -11.28 0.97 6.11
CA PHE A 21 -11.70 0.06 5.04
C PHE A 21 -12.50 -1.15 5.53
N ALA A 22 -12.76 -1.30 6.83
CA ALA A 22 -13.44 -2.46 7.40
C ALA A 22 -14.88 -2.68 6.87
N HIS A 23 -15.50 -1.63 6.34
CA HIS A 23 -16.84 -1.67 5.75
C HIS A 23 -16.86 -2.19 4.31
N ILE A 24 -15.70 -2.32 3.66
CA ILE A 24 -15.62 -2.82 2.28
C ILE A 24 -15.81 -4.33 2.30
N PRO A 25 -16.76 -4.88 1.52
CA PRO A 25 -17.02 -6.31 1.52
C PRO A 25 -15.85 -7.08 0.94
N ARG A 26 -15.64 -8.28 1.47
CA ARG A 26 -14.67 -9.23 0.91
C ARG A 26 -15.12 -9.68 -0.50
N PRO A 27 -14.24 -9.63 -1.51
CA PRO A 27 -14.54 -10.17 -2.83
C PRO A 27 -14.85 -11.67 -2.77
N THR A 28 -15.89 -12.09 -3.49
CA THR A 28 -16.26 -13.51 -3.66
C THR A 28 -15.76 -14.08 -4.99
N ALA A 29 -15.39 -13.21 -5.93
CA ALA A 29 -14.82 -13.55 -7.22
C ALA A 29 -13.85 -12.42 -7.63
N ILE A 30 -12.92 -12.71 -8.52
CA ILE A 30 -11.99 -11.73 -9.08
C ILE A 30 -11.99 -11.91 -10.59
N GLU A 31 -12.36 -10.85 -11.31
CA GLU A 31 -12.28 -10.83 -12.76
C GLU A 31 -10.82 -10.67 -13.18
N ALA A 32 -10.35 -11.50 -14.12
CA ALA A 32 -8.97 -11.43 -14.58
C ALA A 32 -8.81 -11.99 -15.98
N CYS A 33 -7.80 -11.50 -16.70
CA CYS A 33 -7.40 -12.07 -17.98
C CYS A 33 -6.89 -13.53 -17.79
N PRO A 34 -7.44 -14.53 -18.53
CA PRO A 34 -7.05 -15.93 -18.38
C PRO A 34 -5.55 -16.21 -18.62
N HIS A 35 -4.88 -15.38 -19.41
CA HIS A 35 -3.44 -15.50 -19.69
C HIS A 35 -2.55 -14.88 -18.60
N CYS A 36 -3.09 -13.97 -17.80
CA CYS A 36 -2.34 -13.21 -16.80
C CYS A 36 -2.56 -13.70 -15.36
N TRP A 37 -3.61 -14.50 -15.14
CA TRP A 37 -4.08 -14.91 -13.83
C TRP A 37 -4.56 -16.36 -13.84
N THR A 38 -4.02 -17.17 -12.94
CA THR A 38 -4.32 -18.61 -12.89
C THR A 38 -5.35 -18.93 -11.82
N ASN A 39 -5.99 -20.09 -11.92
CA ASN A 39 -6.88 -20.59 -10.86
C ASN A 39 -6.18 -20.72 -9.50
N ARG A 40 -4.87 -21.00 -9.49
CA ARG A 40 -4.06 -21.03 -8.27
C ARG A 40 -3.97 -19.64 -7.62
N ASP A 41 -3.78 -18.60 -8.43
CA ASP A 41 -3.70 -17.22 -7.94
C ASP A 41 -5.06 -16.77 -7.37
N THR A 42 -6.16 -17.11 -8.04
CA THR A 42 -7.52 -16.88 -7.51
C THR A 42 -7.75 -17.61 -6.19
N ALA A 43 -7.36 -18.88 -6.11
CA ALA A 43 -7.53 -19.68 -4.88
C ALA A 43 -6.71 -19.12 -3.71
N ALA A 44 -5.48 -18.62 -3.96
CA ALA A 44 -4.67 -17.95 -2.95
C ALA A 44 -5.29 -16.63 -2.49
N LEU A 45 -5.73 -15.78 -3.44
CA LEU A 45 -6.29 -14.47 -3.15
C LEU A 45 -7.64 -14.56 -2.41
N LEU A 46 -8.45 -15.57 -2.73
CA LEU A 46 -9.76 -15.81 -2.13
C LEU A 46 -9.75 -16.83 -0.98
N ALA A 47 -8.57 -17.32 -0.57
CA ALA A 47 -8.43 -18.26 0.54
C ALA A 47 -9.11 -17.73 1.82
N PRO A 48 -9.82 -18.55 2.62
CA PRO A 48 -10.62 -18.10 3.76
C PRO A 48 -9.76 -17.73 4.99
N VAL A 49 -8.79 -16.85 4.79
CA VAL A 49 -7.92 -16.28 5.82
C VAL A 49 -8.33 -14.82 6.10
N PRO A 50 -8.24 -14.34 7.35
CA PRO A 50 -8.44 -12.93 7.65
C PRO A 50 -7.50 -12.04 6.81
N LEU A 51 -7.96 -10.86 6.40
CA LEU A 51 -7.18 -9.95 5.54
C LEU A 51 -5.80 -9.61 6.13
N ARG A 52 -5.74 -9.41 7.45
CA ARG A 52 -4.49 -9.13 8.20
C ARG A 52 -3.50 -10.29 8.18
N ASP A 53 -3.97 -11.52 7.99
CA ASP A 53 -3.15 -12.73 8.02
C ASP A 53 -2.70 -13.17 6.62
N MET A 54 -3.16 -12.48 5.56
CA MET A 54 -2.69 -12.76 4.20
C MET A 54 -1.20 -12.43 4.07
N THR A 55 -0.42 -13.35 3.52
CA THR A 55 1.03 -13.17 3.40
C THR A 55 1.41 -12.34 2.18
N ALA A 56 2.66 -11.86 2.15
CA ALA A 56 3.22 -11.19 0.97
C ALA A 56 3.14 -12.08 -0.27
N ASP A 57 3.45 -13.37 -0.18
CA ASP A 57 3.34 -14.31 -1.30
C ASP A 57 1.93 -14.43 -1.87
N MET A 58 0.91 -14.44 -1.01
CA MET A 58 -0.49 -14.53 -1.45
C MET A 58 -0.92 -13.29 -2.22
N LEU A 59 -0.39 -12.11 -1.85
CA LEU A 59 -0.78 -10.83 -2.41
C LEU A 59 0.16 -10.30 -3.49
N ARG A 60 1.41 -10.78 -3.57
CA ARG A 60 2.45 -10.26 -4.45
C ARG A 60 1.99 -10.16 -5.90
N ARG A 61 1.40 -11.25 -6.42
CA ARG A 61 0.95 -11.28 -7.81
C ARG A 61 -0.26 -10.38 -8.04
N TYR A 62 -1.15 -10.29 -7.06
CA TYR A 62 -2.29 -9.35 -7.13
C TYR A 62 -1.80 -7.91 -7.11
N ALA A 63 -0.91 -7.55 -6.17
CA ALA A 63 -0.29 -6.24 -6.04
C ALA A 63 0.31 -5.74 -7.36
N ALA A 64 1.02 -6.62 -8.08
CA ALA A 64 1.65 -6.28 -9.35
C ALA A 64 0.62 -6.03 -10.49
N LYS A 65 -0.56 -6.65 -10.43
CA LYS A 65 -1.52 -6.74 -11.53
C LYS A 65 -2.86 -6.05 -11.31
N ALA A 66 -3.14 -5.63 -10.08
CA ALA A 66 -4.39 -4.99 -9.70
C ALA A 66 -4.74 -3.85 -10.66
N LEU A 67 -6.00 -3.79 -11.07
CA LEU A 67 -6.61 -2.77 -11.94
C LEU A 67 -6.09 -2.71 -13.39
N THR A 68 -5.00 -3.41 -13.72
CA THR A 68 -4.50 -3.49 -15.09
C THR A 68 -4.98 -4.74 -15.80
N THR A 69 -4.87 -5.89 -15.14
CA THR A 69 -5.23 -7.21 -15.72
C THR A 69 -6.04 -8.08 -14.78
N VAL A 70 -6.21 -7.64 -13.53
CA VAL A 70 -6.81 -8.40 -12.43
C VAL A 70 -7.59 -7.48 -11.50
N GLY A 71 -8.83 -7.83 -11.21
CA GLY A 71 -9.71 -7.18 -10.25
C GLY A 71 -10.25 -5.83 -10.68
N THR A 72 -11.29 -5.41 -9.98
CA THR A 72 -11.96 -4.12 -10.09
C THR A 72 -11.45 -3.14 -9.03
N GLU A 73 -11.88 -1.88 -9.11
CA GLU A 73 -11.63 -0.88 -8.07
C GLU A 73 -12.17 -1.31 -6.69
N ALA A 74 -13.34 -1.96 -6.67
CA ALA A 74 -13.94 -2.46 -5.43
C ALA A 74 -13.10 -3.57 -4.80
N ASP A 75 -12.57 -4.49 -5.61
CA ASP A 75 -11.66 -5.55 -5.14
C ASP A 75 -10.38 -4.93 -4.58
N PHE A 76 -9.81 -3.98 -5.31
CA PHE A 76 -8.59 -3.32 -4.90
C PHE A 76 -8.77 -2.61 -3.55
N ARG A 77 -9.86 -1.88 -3.36
CA ARG A 77 -10.21 -1.22 -2.08
C ARG A 77 -10.24 -2.17 -0.90
N TYR A 78 -10.74 -3.39 -1.08
CA TYR A 78 -10.71 -4.39 -0.01
C TYR A 78 -9.27 -4.75 0.39
N PHE A 79 -8.37 -4.91 -0.58
CA PHE A 79 -6.99 -5.32 -0.34
C PHE A 79 -6.04 -4.17 0.04
N VAL A 80 -6.37 -2.91 -0.24
CA VAL A 80 -5.52 -1.73 0.05
C VAL A 80 -4.90 -1.75 1.45
N PRO A 81 -5.66 -2.00 2.54
CA PRO A 81 -5.09 -1.99 3.89
C PRO A 81 -3.93 -2.96 4.04
N ARG A 82 -4.05 -4.17 3.48
CA ARG A 82 -3.02 -5.19 3.60
C ARG A 82 -1.86 -4.97 2.63
N LEU A 83 -2.14 -4.47 1.43
CA LEU A 83 -1.09 -4.12 0.46
C LEU A 83 -0.17 -3.03 1.01
N LEU A 84 -0.73 -1.97 1.59
CA LEU A 84 0.06 -0.89 2.20
C LEU A 84 0.75 -1.33 3.48
N ASP A 85 0.10 -2.16 4.30
CA ASP A 85 0.70 -2.74 5.51
C ASP A 85 1.99 -3.50 5.18
N ILE A 86 1.91 -4.45 4.23
CA ILE A 86 3.10 -5.21 3.80
C ILE A 86 4.14 -4.27 3.21
N ALA A 87 3.77 -3.35 2.32
CA ALA A 87 4.73 -2.46 1.66
C ALA A 87 5.43 -1.48 2.61
N CYS A 88 4.78 -1.06 3.70
CA CYS A 88 5.35 -0.16 4.68
C CYS A 88 6.13 -0.88 5.80
N THR A 89 6.02 -2.21 5.91
CA THR A 89 6.66 -2.98 6.99
C THR A 89 7.69 -3.97 6.46
N THR A 90 7.25 -5.08 5.84
CA THR A 90 8.13 -6.17 5.42
C THR A 90 8.57 -6.08 3.96
N GLY A 91 7.83 -5.34 3.12
CA GLY A 91 8.01 -5.31 1.67
C GLY A 91 7.46 -6.55 0.95
N PHE A 92 7.45 -6.48 -0.38
CA PHE A 92 7.05 -7.55 -1.31
C PHE A 92 8.22 -8.10 -2.15
N ASP A 93 9.44 -7.59 -1.97
CA ASP A 93 10.57 -7.60 -2.93
C ASP A 93 10.23 -6.92 -4.27
N HIS A 94 9.12 -7.32 -4.90
CA HIS A 94 8.44 -6.65 -6.01
C HIS A 94 6.94 -7.06 -6.01
N PRO A 95 5.98 -6.14 -6.16
CA PRO A 95 6.14 -4.72 -6.45
C PRO A 95 6.57 -3.89 -5.24
N ASN A 96 7.32 -2.81 -5.47
CA ASN A 96 7.69 -1.85 -4.42
C ASN A 96 6.52 -0.90 -4.09
N LEU A 97 6.73 0.00 -3.13
CA LEU A 97 5.72 0.97 -2.71
C LEU A 97 5.26 1.86 -3.87
N GLU A 98 6.17 2.34 -4.71
CA GLU A 98 5.86 3.20 -5.86
C GLU A 98 4.79 2.60 -6.78
N ILE A 99 4.94 1.32 -7.15
CA ILE A 99 3.96 0.61 -7.99
C ILE A 99 2.59 0.56 -7.30
N LEU A 100 2.54 0.33 -5.98
CA LEU A 100 1.28 0.32 -5.24
C LEU A 100 0.63 1.71 -5.17
N LEU A 101 1.43 2.76 -5.05
CA LEU A 101 0.95 4.14 -5.11
C LEU A 101 0.38 4.46 -6.50
N ASP A 102 0.97 3.95 -7.57
CA ASP A 102 0.39 4.04 -8.91
C ASP A 102 -0.94 3.27 -9.03
N ARG A 103 -1.08 2.12 -8.35
CA ARG A 103 -2.38 1.43 -8.27
C ARG A 103 -3.43 2.28 -7.54
N LEU A 104 -3.07 2.96 -6.46
CA LEU A 104 -3.96 3.92 -5.80
C LEU A 104 -4.37 5.06 -6.74
N ARG A 105 -3.43 5.61 -7.53
CA ARG A 105 -3.74 6.65 -8.53
C ARG A 105 -4.72 6.14 -9.57
N LEU A 106 -4.49 4.95 -10.11
CA LEU A 106 -5.36 4.30 -11.10
C LEU A 106 -6.75 3.99 -10.54
N ALA A 107 -6.85 3.68 -9.25
CA ALA A 107 -8.11 3.49 -8.54
C ALA A 107 -8.85 4.80 -8.20
N GLU A 108 -8.29 5.95 -8.60
CA GLU A 108 -8.81 7.28 -8.26
C GLU A 108 -9.06 7.47 -6.76
N TRP A 109 -8.12 7.04 -5.91
CA TRP A 109 -8.30 7.00 -4.44
C TRP A 109 -8.75 8.34 -3.81
N THR A 110 -8.47 9.46 -4.45
CA THR A 110 -8.92 10.80 -4.05
C THR A 110 -10.42 11.04 -4.22
N ARG A 111 -11.14 10.11 -4.86
CA ARG A 111 -12.61 10.09 -4.95
C ARG A 111 -13.27 9.22 -3.88
N TRP A 112 -12.48 8.51 -3.07
CA TRP A 112 -13.00 7.66 -1.99
C TRP A 112 -13.51 8.52 -0.83
N GLY A 113 -14.21 7.91 0.12
CA GLY A 113 -14.68 8.62 1.31
C GLY A 113 -13.52 9.23 2.12
N PRO A 114 -13.76 10.34 2.85
CA PRO A 114 -12.71 11.08 3.56
C PRO A 114 -11.92 10.19 4.53
N ALA A 115 -12.59 9.30 5.27
CA ALA A 115 -11.93 8.37 6.19
C ALA A 115 -10.85 7.50 5.52
N GLY A 116 -11.08 7.03 4.29
CA GLY A 116 -10.10 6.23 3.55
C GLY A 116 -8.93 7.08 3.07
N GLN A 117 -9.21 8.29 2.57
CA GLN A 117 -8.18 9.22 2.12
C GLN A 117 -7.27 9.65 3.27
N ASP A 118 -7.86 10.06 4.38
CA ASP A 118 -7.14 10.54 5.57
C ASP A 118 -6.27 9.43 6.15
N ALA A 119 -6.77 8.20 6.20
CA ALA A 119 -6.00 7.07 6.71
C ALA A 119 -4.80 6.70 5.81
N ILE A 120 -4.95 6.78 4.49
CA ILE A 120 -3.83 6.58 3.55
C ILE A 120 -2.79 7.69 3.74
N ARG A 121 -3.21 8.96 3.80
CA ARG A 121 -2.29 10.10 3.99
C ARG A 121 -1.54 9.99 5.31
N ASP A 122 -2.24 9.69 6.40
CA ASP A 122 -1.65 9.52 7.73
C ASP A 122 -0.61 8.38 7.74
N LEU A 123 -0.93 7.23 7.15
CA LEU A 123 0.02 6.12 7.04
C LEU A 123 1.30 6.53 6.29
N LEU A 124 1.15 7.17 5.14
CA LEU A 124 2.29 7.58 4.31
C LEU A 124 3.15 8.64 5.01
N GLN A 125 2.54 9.61 5.68
CA GLN A 125 3.25 10.60 6.49
C GLN A 125 4.05 9.95 7.63
N VAL A 126 3.45 8.96 8.30
CA VAL A 126 4.14 8.22 9.38
C VAL A 126 5.28 7.37 8.82
N ARG A 127 5.09 6.65 7.71
CA ARG A 127 6.16 5.83 7.11
C ARG A 127 7.34 6.70 6.66
N ARG A 128 7.06 7.86 6.06
CA ARG A 128 8.07 8.86 5.69
C ARG A 128 8.86 9.34 6.90
N ALA A 129 8.20 9.68 8.00
CA ALA A 129 8.87 10.11 9.22
C ALA A 129 9.76 9.01 9.83
N ALA A 130 9.34 7.74 9.74
CA ALA A 130 10.16 6.59 10.12
C ALA A 130 11.39 6.46 9.21
N ALA A 131 11.23 6.55 7.88
CA ALA A 131 12.33 6.49 6.91
C ALA A 131 13.37 7.61 7.13
N LEU A 132 12.91 8.82 7.45
CA LEU A 132 13.81 9.92 7.82
C LEU A 132 14.63 9.62 9.07
N SER A 133 14.01 8.97 10.06
CA SER A 133 14.70 8.60 11.31
C SER A 133 15.70 7.47 11.07
N GLU A 134 15.33 6.46 10.27
CA GLU A 134 16.20 5.36 9.82
C GLU A 134 17.45 5.89 9.11
N SER A 135 17.27 6.79 8.12
CA SER A 135 18.39 7.38 7.36
C SER A 135 19.38 8.19 8.19
N GLN A 136 18.97 8.69 9.36
CA GLN A 136 19.81 9.49 10.26
C GLN A 136 20.59 8.63 11.25
N ASN A 137 20.11 7.42 11.55
CA ASN A 137 20.69 6.55 12.56
C ASN A 137 21.75 5.59 11.98
N ASP A 138 21.62 5.21 10.71
CA ASP A 138 22.50 4.23 10.08
C ASP A 138 23.62 4.90 9.27
N VAL A 139 24.62 5.47 9.95
CA VAL A 139 25.75 6.18 9.32
C VAL A 139 26.74 5.23 8.61
N GLU A 140 26.63 3.92 8.85
CA GLU A 140 27.52 2.88 8.29
C GLU A 140 26.86 2.05 7.17
N ASP A 141 25.54 2.12 6.98
CA ASP A 141 24.79 1.40 5.93
C ASP A 141 24.32 2.36 4.82
N MET A 142 25.20 2.60 3.86
CA MET A 142 24.93 3.45 2.69
C MET A 142 23.76 2.93 1.83
N PHE A 143 23.52 1.62 1.79
CA PHE A 143 22.45 1.04 0.98
C PHE A 143 21.07 1.27 1.61
N GLY A 144 20.96 1.05 2.93
CA GLY A 144 19.74 1.37 3.68
C GLY A 144 19.37 2.86 3.63
N GLN A 145 20.36 3.75 3.59
CA GLN A 145 20.13 5.19 3.42
C GLN A 145 19.56 5.56 2.04
N GLU A 146 20.04 4.92 0.96
CA GLU A 146 19.50 5.15 -0.39
C GLU A 146 18.06 4.64 -0.51
N GLU A 147 17.75 3.47 0.05
CA GLU A 147 16.39 2.93 0.06
C GLU A 147 15.42 3.81 0.86
N ALA A 148 15.83 4.27 2.05
CA ALA A 148 15.02 5.17 2.88
C ALA A 148 14.75 6.49 2.15
N ARG A 149 15.75 7.05 1.47
CA ARG A 149 15.61 8.29 0.70
C ARG A 149 14.71 8.13 -0.52
N ALA A 150 14.89 7.06 -1.30
CA ALA A 150 14.02 6.74 -2.41
C ALA A 150 12.55 6.58 -1.96
N MET A 151 12.32 5.95 -0.80
CA MET A 151 10.97 5.85 -0.23
C MET A 151 10.38 7.21 0.15
N ILE A 152 11.18 8.10 0.75
CA ILE A 152 10.75 9.47 1.09
C ILE A 152 10.33 10.21 -0.18
N ASP A 153 11.15 10.17 -1.22
CA ASP A 153 10.89 10.86 -2.49
C ASP A 153 9.61 10.34 -3.16
N VAL A 154 9.40 9.02 -3.17
CA VAL A 154 8.17 8.39 -3.69
C VAL A 154 6.93 8.84 -2.91
N ILE A 155 7.02 8.93 -1.58
CA ILE A 155 5.90 9.39 -0.75
C ILE A 155 5.61 10.87 -0.98
N ASP A 156 6.65 11.71 -1.09
CA ASP A 156 6.51 13.15 -1.32
C ASP A 156 5.90 13.45 -2.69
N ASP A 157 6.33 12.74 -3.73
CA ASP A 157 5.71 12.82 -5.07
C ASP A 157 4.22 12.41 -5.03
N PHE A 158 3.90 11.33 -4.32
CA PHE A 158 2.52 10.85 -4.23
C PHE A 158 1.59 11.77 -3.46
N LEU A 159 2.07 12.36 -2.35
CA LEU A 159 1.29 13.26 -1.51
C LEU A 159 1.29 14.71 -2.03
N GLY A 160 2.27 15.07 -2.85
CA GLY A 160 2.43 16.39 -3.44
C GLY A 160 1.26 16.81 -4.33
N PRO A 161 1.14 18.12 -4.63
CA PRO A 161 0.16 18.60 -5.58
C PRO A 161 0.45 17.95 -6.94
N ARG A 162 -0.53 17.23 -7.50
CA ARG A 162 -0.43 16.76 -8.88
C ARG A 162 -0.17 17.98 -9.75
N GLY A 163 0.90 17.96 -10.55
CA GLY A 163 1.02 18.88 -11.67
C GLY A 163 -0.32 18.89 -12.40
N THR A 164 -0.87 20.07 -12.64
CA THR A 164 -2.10 20.23 -13.41
C THR A 164 -1.99 19.40 -14.67
N PRO A 165 -3.02 18.60 -15.05
CA PRO A 165 -3.02 17.99 -16.36
C PRO A 165 -2.82 19.12 -17.37
N THR A 166 -1.73 19.08 -18.11
CA THR A 166 -1.58 19.94 -19.29
C THR A 166 -2.65 19.47 -20.26
N ASP A 167 -3.78 20.20 -20.30
CA ASP A 167 -4.75 20.08 -21.38
C ASP A 167 -3.99 20.29 -22.70
N ALA A 168 -3.98 19.26 -23.54
CA ALA A 168 -3.52 19.29 -24.93
C ALA A 168 -4.62 18.73 -25.82
#